data_AF-A0A373DHP7-F1
#
_entry.id   AF-A0A373DHP7-F1
#
_cell.length_a   1.000
_cell.length_b   1.000
_cell.length_c   1.000
_cell.angle_alpha   90.00
_cell.angle_beta   90.00
_cell.angle_gamma   90.00
#
_symmetry.space_group_name_H-M   'P 1'
#
loop_
_entity.id
_entity.type
_entity.pdbx_description
1 polymer ?
#
loop_
_entity_poly.entity_id
_entity_poly.type
_entity_poly.pdbx_seq_one_letter_code
_entity_poly.pdbx_strand_id
1 'polypeptide(L)'
;MGFFRRRAAEPDPPAGPTLFVAEVLQRIGEHYGGFDTIAPLAPDAAGPGMEVTIHIAGRPDPIRTPSMHGTGIVRTARVFADRTEVYDGERLIARFDDLTTAHAFGAPGS
;
A
#
# COMPACT_ATOMS: atom_id res chain seq x y z
N MET A 1 22.00 -25.88 28.54
CA MET A 1 20.55 -25.59 28.50
C MET A 1 20.37 -24.15 28.02
N GLY A 2 19.34 -23.92 27.20
CA GLY A 2 19.31 -22.91 26.12
C GLY A 2 19.43 -21.45 26.53
N PHE A 3 20.18 -20.70 25.70
CA PHE A 3 20.15 -19.23 25.66
C PHE A 3 18.88 -18.79 24.93
N PHE A 4 17.90 -18.28 25.67
CA PHE A 4 16.73 -17.63 25.07
C PHE A 4 17.16 -16.30 24.45
N ARG A 5 17.43 -16.31 23.14
CA ARG A 5 17.50 -15.08 22.35
C ARG A 5 16.11 -14.42 22.42
N ARG A 6 16.01 -13.32 23.17
CA ARG A 6 14.92 -12.35 23.00
C ARG A 6 14.90 -11.99 21.51
N ARG A 7 13.86 -12.39 20.78
CA ARG A 7 13.52 -11.72 19.52
C ARG A 7 13.38 -10.24 19.88
N ALA A 8 14.21 -9.39 19.28
CA ALA A 8 13.94 -7.98 19.26
C ALA A 8 12.49 -7.84 18.78
N ALA A 9 11.66 -7.13 19.56
CA ALA A 9 10.34 -6.75 19.09
C ALA A 9 10.55 -6.10 17.72
N GLU A 10 9.91 -6.65 16.70
CA GLU A 10 9.82 -5.98 15.41
C GLU A 10 9.37 -4.54 15.71
N PRO A 11 10.06 -3.52 15.18
CA PRO A 11 9.61 -2.15 15.37
C PRO A 11 8.15 -2.09 14.95
N ASP A 12 7.28 -1.58 15.82
CA ASP A 12 5.88 -1.38 15.46
C ASP A 12 5.84 -0.70 14.08
N PRO A 13 5.14 -1.28 13.10
CA PRO A 13 5.07 -0.68 11.78
C PRO A 13 4.60 0.78 11.96
N PRO A 14 5.20 1.74 11.22
CA PRO A 14 4.88 3.14 11.38
C PRO A 14 3.36 3.33 11.31
N ALA A 15 2.81 4.13 12.21
CA ALA A 15 1.36 4.32 12.36
C ALA A 15 0.67 5.05 11.18
N GLY A 16 1.38 5.21 10.05
CA GLY A 16 0.92 5.95 8.88
C GLY A 16 1.37 5.28 7.59
N PRO A 17 0.85 5.75 6.43
CA PRO A 17 1.19 5.17 5.14
C PRO A 17 2.67 5.38 4.82
N THR A 18 3.23 4.52 3.96
CA THR A 18 4.52 4.79 3.33
C THR A 18 4.46 6.11 2.53
N LEU A 19 5.60 6.77 2.28
CA LEU A 19 5.62 8.02 1.49
C LEU A 19 4.99 7.84 0.11
N PHE A 20 5.24 6.70 -0.53
CA PHE A 20 4.61 6.32 -1.79
C PHE A 20 3.08 6.25 -1.66
N VAL A 21 2.57 5.54 -0.65
CA VAL A 21 1.12 5.41 -0.42
C VAL A 21 0.49 6.77 -0.08
N ALA A 22 1.17 7.60 0.70
CA ALA A 22 0.73 8.95 1.02
C ALA A 22 0.56 9.81 -0.26
N GLU A 23 1.53 9.77 -1.17
CA GLU A 23 1.47 10.49 -2.45
C GLU A 23 0.32 9.99 -3.33
N VAL A 24 0.14 8.67 -3.44
CA VAL A 24 -0.98 8.08 -4.19
C VAL A 24 -2.32 8.58 -3.63
N LEU A 25 -2.52 8.48 -2.31
CA LEU A 25 -3.75 8.87 -1.63
C LEU A 25 -4.05 10.35 -1.79
N GLN A 26 -3.03 11.21 -1.65
CA GLN A 26 -3.16 12.64 -1.87
C GLN A 26 -3.64 12.96 -3.29
N ARG A 27 -3.08 12.30 -4.30
CA ARG A 27 -3.44 12.56 -5.71
C ARG A 27 -4.83 12.07 -6.09
N ILE A 28 -5.28 10.96 -5.52
CA ILE A 28 -6.64 10.44 -5.77
C ILE A 28 -7.70 11.03 -4.83
N GLY A 29 -7.30 11.89 -3.87
CA GLY A 29 -8.20 12.54 -2.93
C GLY A 29 -8.80 11.60 -1.88
N GLU A 30 -8.09 10.52 -1.54
CA GLU A 30 -8.53 9.51 -0.58
C GLU A 30 -7.70 9.61 0.71
N HIS A 31 -8.25 9.12 1.82
CA HIS A 31 -7.57 9.12 3.12
C HIS A 31 -7.08 7.72 3.48
N TYR A 32 -5.97 7.66 4.22
CA TYR A 32 -5.40 6.37 4.63
C TYR A 32 -6.26 5.69 5.70
N GLY A 33 -6.59 4.43 5.47
CA GLY A 33 -7.40 3.58 6.35
C GLY A 33 -6.59 2.75 7.35
N GLY A 34 -5.32 3.08 7.57
CA GLY A 34 -4.51 2.46 8.63
C GLY A 34 -3.82 1.15 8.25
N PHE A 35 -3.92 0.70 7.00
CA PHE A 35 -3.19 -0.48 6.53
C PHE A 35 -2.86 -0.40 5.04
N ASP A 36 -1.62 -0.74 4.70
CA ASP A 36 -1.19 -1.06 3.34
C ASP A 36 -0.22 -2.24 3.33
N THR A 37 -0.16 -2.92 2.19
CA THR A 37 0.73 -4.05 1.96
C THR A 37 1.25 -4.02 0.52
N ILE A 38 2.50 -4.42 0.35
CA ILE A 38 3.23 -4.40 -0.91
C ILE A 38 3.66 -5.83 -1.24
N ALA A 39 3.35 -6.30 -2.44
CA ALA A 39 3.74 -7.62 -2.95
C ALA A 39 4.24 -7.51 -4.41
N PRO A 40 5.12 -8.42 -4.86
CA PRO A 40 5.46 -8.52 -6.28
C PRO A 40 4.19 -8.73 -7.13
N LEU A 41 4.08 -7.99 -8.22
CA LEU A 41 3.02 -8.21 -9.20
C LEU A 41 3.27 -9.57 -9.86
N ALA A 42 2.21 -10.36 -10.03
CA ALA A 42 2.31 -11.66 -10.68
C ALA A 42 2.84 -11.48 -12.13
N PRO A 43 3.74 -12.36 -12.62
CA PRO A 43 4.44 -12.15 -13.90
C PRO A 43 3.51 -12.03 -15.13
N ASP A 44 2.31 -12.59 -15.02
CA ASP A 44 1.24 -12.61 -16.02
C ASP A 44 0.38 -11.33 -16.05
N ALA A 45 0.50 -10.45 -15.06
CA ALA A 45 -0.34 -9.26 -14.90
C ALA A 45 0.25 -7.97 -15.53
N ALA A 46 0.97 -8.09 -16.65
CA ALA A 46 1.58 -7.01 -17.46
C ALA A 46 3.08 -6.67 -17.22
N GLY A 47 3.86 -7.64 -16.72
CA GLY A 47 5.32 -7.53 -16.62
C GLY A 47 5.82 -7.28 -15.20
N PRO A 48 7.14 -7.11 -15.00
CA PRO A 48 7.72 -6.93 -13.67
C PRO A 48 7.20 -5.64 -13.02
N GLY A 49 6.64 -5.77 -11.83
CA GLY A 49 6.06 -4.66 -11.08
C GLY A 49 5.74 -5.05 -9.65
N MET A 50 5.07 -4.15 -8.94
CA MET A 50 4.58 -4.35 -7.59
C MET A 50 3.09 -4.09 -7.54
N GLU A 51 2.40 -4.83 -6.68
CA GLU A 51 1.03 -4.54 -6.29
C GLU A 51 1.01 -4.00 -4.87
N VAL A 52 0.39 -2.84 -4.69
CA VAL A 52 0.19 -2.22 -3.39
C VAL A 52 -1.31 -2.22 -3.09
N THR A 53 -1.69 -2.93 -2.04
CA THR A 53 -3.06 -2.96 -1.53
C THR A 53 -3.16 -1.92 -0.42
N ILE A 54 -4.04 -0.93 -0.58
CA ILE A 54 -4.21 0.20 0.35
C ILE A 54 -5.62 0.16 0.91
N HIS A 55 -5.76 0.09 2.22
CA HIS A 55 -7.05 0.33 2.88
C HIS A 55 -7.28 1.83 2.95
N ILE A 56 -8.44 2.29 2.49
CA ILE A 56 -8.81 3.71 2.58
C ILE A 56 -9.77 3.96 3.75
N ALA A 57 -9.73 5.19 4.27
CA ALA A 57 -10.69 5.65 5.24
C ALA A 57 -12.00 5.96 4.53
N GLY A 58 -13.01 5.12 4.78
CA GLY A 58 -14.39 5.30 4.38
C GLY A 58 -15.29 5.60 5.59
N ARG A 59 -16.61 5.49 5.38
CA ARG A 59 -17.53 5.38 6.51
C ARG A 59 -17.31 4.04 7.21
N PRO A 60 -17.23 3.99 8.55
CA PRO A 60 -17.18 2.72 9.28
C PRO A 60 -18.36 1.83 8.88
N ASP A 61 -18.08 0.61 8.40
CA ASP A 61 -19.11 -0.40 8.21
C ASP A 61 -19.45 -0.98 9.60
N PRO A 62 -20.66 -0.77 10.13
CA PRO A 62 -21.04 -1.22 11.47
C PRO A 62 -21.06 -2.75 11.63
N ILE A 63 -20.99 -3.51 10.52
CA ILE A 63 -20.95 -4.97 10.52
C ILE A 63 -19.51 -5.49 10.69
N ARG A 64 -18.49 -4.66 10.44
CA ARG A 64 -17.08 -5.07 10.54
C ARG A 64 -16.56 -5.00 11.98
N THR A 65 -15.75 -5.98 12.34
CA THR A 65 -15.09 -6.04 13.66
C THR A 65 -14.21 -4.79 13.85
N PRO A 66 -14.28 -4.10 15.01
CA PRO A 66 -13.53 -2.86 15.27
C PRO A 66 -12.00 -2.98 15.15
N SER A 67 -11.45 -4.20 15.25
CA SER A 67 -10.02 -4.49 15.06
C SER A 67 -9.58 -4.49 13.58
N MET A 68 -10.53 -4.48 12.64
CA MET A 68 -10.23 -4.20 11.23
C MET A 68 -10.24 -2.69 11.05
N HIS A 69 -9.09 -2.05 11.31
CA HIS A 69 -8.95 -0.59 11.23
C HIS A 69 -9.20 -0.01 9.82
N GLY A 70 -9.27 -0.84 8.77
CA GLY A 70 -9.70 -0.45 7.43
C GLY A 70 -11.20 -0.60 7.22
N THR A 71 -11.79 0.34 6.47
CA THR A 71 -13.24 0.38 6.20
C THR A 71 -13.74 -0.71 5.26
N GLY A 72 -12.83 -1.54 4.75
CA GLY A 72 -13.12 -2.57 3.76
C GLY A 72 -13.08 -2.11 2.32
N ILE A 73 -12.92 -0.82 2.11
CA ILE A 73 -12.68 -0.26 0.79
C ILE A 73 -11.17 -0.34 0.54
N VAL A 74 -10.81 -0.95 -0.57
CA VAL A 74 -9.44 -1.23 -0.98
C VAL A 74 -9.16 -0.50 -2.28
N ARG A 75 -7.97 0.09 -2.37
CA ARG A 75 -7.37 0.52 -3.64
C ARG A 75 -6.18 -0.35 -3.95
N THR A 76 -6.03 -0.71 -5.21
CA THR A 76 -4.89 -1.49 -5.68
C THR A 76 -4.05 -0.61 -6.58
N ALA A 77 -2.84 -0.27 -6.16
CA ALA A 77 -1.87 0.41 -7.02
C ALA A 77 -0.93 -0.62 -7.65
N ARG A 78 -0.98 -0.76 -8.97
CA ARG A 78 0.01 -1.53 -9.76
C ARG A 78 1.13 -0.58 -10.16
N VAL A 79 2.33 -0.89 -9.72
CA VAL A 79 3.51 -0.04 -9.85
C VAL A 79 4.51 -0.70 -10.78
N PHE A 80 4.83 -0.01 -11.87
CA PHE A 80 5.74 -0.45 -12.90
C PHE A 80 6.98 0.45 -12.94
N ALA A 81 7.95 0.09 -13.79
CA ALA A 81 9.17 0.88 -13.96
C ALA A 81 8.92 2.27 -14.56
N ASP A 82 7.83 2.42 -15.33
CA ASP A 82 7.49 3.62 -16.10
C ASP A 82 6.23 4.34 -15.60
N ARG A 83 5.47 3.74 -14.67
CA ARG A 83 4.18 4.29 -14.23
C ARG A 83 3.61 3.62 -12.99
N THR A 84 2.55 4.21 -12.46
CA THR A 84 1.64 3.63 -11.46
C THR A 84 0.21 3.72 -11.96
N GLU A 85 -0.56 2.66 -11.78
CA GLU A 85 -1.98 2.57 -12.11
C GLU A 85 -2.76 2.23 -10.84
N VAL A 86 -3.79 3.02 -10.51
CA VAL A 86 -4.61 2.83 -9.31
C VAL A 86 -5.99 2.32 -9.70
N TYR A 87 -6.41 1.24 -9.05
CA TYR A 87 -7.64 0.53 -9.32
C TYR A 87 -8.59 0.54 -8.11
N ASP A 88 -9.89 0.58 -8.40
CA ASP A 88 -10.99 0.24 -7.50
C ASP A 88 -11.64 -1.06 -8.00
N GLY A 89 -11.27 -2.19 -7.38
CA GLY A 89 -11.52 -3.52 -7.95
C GLY A 89 -10.86 -3.66 -9.32
N GLU A 90 -11.66 -3.91 -10.36
CA GLU A 90 -11.18 -4.02 -11.75
C GLU A 90 -11.13 -2.67 -12.49
N ARG A 91 -11.67 -1.60 -11.89
CA ARG A 91 -11.78 -0.30 -12.55
C ARG A 91 -10.51 0.52 -12.32
N LEU A 92 -9.83 0.87 -13.41
CA LEU A 92 -8.77 1.89 -13.36
C LEU A 92 -9.38 3.27 -13.03
N ILE A 93 -8.87 3.92 -11.99
CA ILE A 93 -9.35 5.23 -11.53
C ILE A 93 -8.30 6.33 -11.68
N ALA A 94 -7.01 5.99 -11.67
CA ALA A 94 -5.94 6.95 -11.87
C ALA A 94 -4.71 6.30 -12.50
N ARG A 95 -3.92 7.11 -13.21
CA ARG A 95 -2.63 6.72 -13.78
C ARG A 95 -1.64 7.85 -13.56
N PHE A 96 -0.43 7.51 -13.11
CA PHE A 96 0.67 8.42 -12.86
C PHE A 96 1.90 7.92 -13.61
N ASP A 97 2.37 8.68 -14.60
CA ASP A 97 3.58 8.32 -15.37
C ASP A 97 4.88 8.78 -14.68
N ASP A 98 4.77 9.57 -13.61
CA ASP A 98 5.89 10.09 -12.80
C ASP A 98 6.12 9.29 -11.50
N LEU A 99 5.16 8.47 -11.10
CA LEU A 99 5.25 7.63 -9.90
C LEU A 99 5.54 6.18 -10.30
N THR A 100 6.65 5.63 -9.83
CA THR A 100 7.21 4.36 -10.34
C THR A 100 7.76 3.46 -9.23
N THR A 101 8.23 2.26 -9.57
CA THR A 101 8.83 1.32 -8.60
C THR A 101 9.98 1.93 -7.81
N ALA A 102 10.74 2.87 -8.38
CA ALA A 102 11.81 3.58 -7.68
C ALA A 102 11.30 4.35 -6.44
N HIS A 103 10.06 4.83 -6.49
CA HIS A 103 9.40 5.55 -5.41
C HIS A 103 8.81 4.59 -4.36
N ALA A 104 8.32 3.43 -4.79
CA ALA A 104 7.73 2.42 -3.90
C ALA A 104 8.77 1.73 -3.00
N PHE A 105 9.99 1.54 -3.48
CA PHE A 105 11.09 0.93 -2.70
C PHE A 105 11.94 1.94 -1.93
N GLY A 106 11.80 3.24 -2.24
CA GLY A 106 12.67 4.30 -1.74
C GLY A 106 14.09 4.17 -2.29
N ALA A 107 14.54 5.16 -3.07
CA ALA A 107 15.95 5.50 -2.99
C ALA A 107 16.16 6.27 -1.68
N PRO A 108 17.01 5.81 -0.75
CA PRO A 108 17.52 6.70 0.29
C PRO A 108 18.47 7.69 -0.41
N GLY A 109 18.15 8.98 -0.39
CA GLY A 109 19.13 9.98 -0.81
C GLY A 109 18.57 11.34 -1.17
N SER A 110 18.40 12.20 -0.17
CA SER A 110 19.02 13.53 -0.09
C SER A 110 18.84 14.07 1.32
#